data_AF-A0A022XRL6-F1
#
_entry.id   AF-A0A022XRL6-F1
#
_cell.length_a   1.000
_cell.length_b   1.000
_cell.length_c   1.000
_cell.angle_alpha   90.00
_cell.angle_beta   90.00
_cell.angle_gamma   90.00
#
_symmetry.space_group_name_H-M   'P 1'
#
loop_
_entity.id
_entity.type
_entity.pdbx_description
1 polymer ?
#
loop_
_entity_poly.entity_id
_entity_poly.type
_entity_poly.pdbx_seq_one_letter_code
_entity_poly.pdbx_strand_id
1 'polypeptide(L)' 'MPQYRQGQNVLYKPVGGPESHTSESVGCIMSVLTQPGTQAGRNVDASQSHPRYEIENQNTGKSTSVYEENILGTV' A
#
# COMPACT_ATOMS: atom_id res chain seq x y z
N MET A 1 15.18 0.52 3.51
CA MET A 1 14.65 -0.60 2.70
C MET A 1 13.18 -0.74 3.05
N PRO A 2 12.30 -1.05 2.08
CA PRO A 2 10.86 -1.17 2.37
C PRO A 2 10.60 -2.22 3.46
N GLN A 3 9.74 -1.87 4.41
CA GLN A 3 9.41 -2.71 5.56
C GLN A 3 8.62 -3.95 5.14
N TYR A 4 7.74 -3.79 4.15
CA TYR A 4 6.86 -4.85 3.67
C TYR A 4 7.27 -5.35 2.27
N ARG A 5 6.76 -6.53 1.89
CA ARG A 5 7.17 -7.25 0.69
C ARG A 5 5.96 -7.79 -0.05
N GLN A 6 6.15 -8.01 -1.35
CA GLN A 6 5.16 -8.65 -2.21
C GLN A 6 4.72 -10.02 -1.64
N GLY A 7 3.42 -10.30 -1.74
CA GLY A 7 2.78 -11.51 -1.24
C GLY A 7 2.40 -11.48 0.23
N GLN A 8 2.74 -10.42 0.98
CA GLN A 8 2.33 -10.29 2.38
C GLN A 8 0.89 -9.78 2.49
N ASN A 9 0.15 -10.35 3.42
CA ASN A 9 -1.14 -9.82 3.84
C ASN A 9 -0.90 -8.74 4.91
N VAL A 10 -1.58 -7.61 4.76
CA VAL A 10 -1.44 -6.46 5.65
C VAL A 10 -2.78 -5.84 6.01
N LEU A 11 -2.85 -5.28 7.22
CA LEU A 11 -3.88 -4.35 7.65
C LEU A 11 -3.43 -2.93 7.24
N TYR A 12 -4.29 -2.19 6.56
CA TYR A 12 -3.94 -0.87 6.02
C TYR A 12 -5.14 0.08 5.94
N LYS A 13 -4.85 1.38 5.81
CA LYS A 13 -5.84 2.43 5.52
C LYS A 13 -5.78 2.82 4.05
N PRO A 14 -6.82 2.52 3.24
CA PRO A 14 -6.80 2.76 1.79
C PRO A 14 -6.92 4.24 1.39
N VAL A 15 -7.40 5.10 2.30
CA VAL A 15 -7.67 6.53 2.05
C VAL A 15 -7.20 7.36 3.24
N GLY A 16 -6.67 8.56 2.98
CA GLY A 16 -6.10 9.42 4.03
C GLY A 16 -4.72 8.95 4.48
N GLY A 17 -4.15 9.61 5.50
CA GLY A 17 -2.89 9.18 6.13
C GLY A 17 -3.10 8.20 7.29
N PRO A 18 -2.03 7.78 8.00
CA PRO A 18 -2.10 6.91 9.18
C PRO A 18 -3.07 7.40 10.25
N GLU A 19 -3.11 8.71 10.48
CA GLU A 19 -3.95 9.37 11.48
C GLU A 19 -5.40 9.62 11.00
N SER A 20 -5.78 9.18 9.80
CA SER A 20 -7.13 9.38 9.31
C SER A 20 -8.14 8.54 10.10
N HIS A 21 -9.36 9.06 10.28
CA HIS A 21 -10.48 8.31 10.84
C HIS A 21 -11.20 7.44 9.78
N THR A 22 -10.52 7.05 8.70
CA THR A 22 -11.10 6.18 7.68
C THR A 22 -11.02 4.72 8.09
N SER A 23 -11.94 3.91 7.59
CA SER A 23 -11.96 2.46 7.82
C SER A 23 -10.67 1.78 7.39
N GLU A 24 -10.29 0.76 8.15
CA GLU A 24 -9.19 -0.14 7.85
C GLU A 24 -9.64 -1.23 6.87
N SER A 25 -8.67 -1.89 6.24
CA SER A 25 -8.93 -3.01 5.33
C SER A 25 -7.77 -3.99 5.36
N VAL A 26 -8.05 -5.23 4.94
CA VAL A 26 -7.03 -6.25 4.73
C VAL A 26 -6.79 -6.41 3.23
N GLY A 27 -5.52 -6.55 2.85
CA GLY A 27 -5.12 -6.73 1.46
C GLY A 27 -3.80 -7.45 1.30
N CYS A 28 -3.51 -7.91 0.09
CA CYS A 28 -2.24 -8.53 -0.27
C CYS A 28 -1.36 -7.51 -1.00
N ILE A 29 -0.09 -7.40 -0.62
CA ILE A 29 0.88 -6.55 -1.33
C ILE A 29 1.21 -7.20 -2.68
N MET A 30 0.83 -6.54 -3.77
CA MET A 30 1.06 -6.99 -5.13
C MET A 30 2.39 -6.51 -5.69
N SER A 31 2.83 -5.31 -5.33
CA SER A 31 4.10 -4.75 -5.78
C SER A 31 4.61 -3.65 -4.84
N VAL A 32 5.93 -3.42 -4.83
CA VAL A 32 6.59 -2.37 -4.04
C VAL A 32 7.46 -1.54 -4.97
N LEU A 33 7.24 -0.22 -5.01
CA LEU A 33 8.06 0.71 -5.76
C LEU A 33 8.90 1.57 -4.82
N THR A 34 10.19 1.72 -5.16
CA THR A 34 11.15 2.62 -4.48
C THR A 34 11.73 3.67 -5.44
N GLN A 35 11.13 3.78 -6.62
CA GLN A 35 11.40 4.75 -7.69
C GLN A 35 10.09 5.07 -8.40
N PRO A 36 9.95 6.24 -9.05
CA PRO A 36 8.71 6.60 -9.76
C PRO A 36 8.29 5.52 -10.76
N GLY A 37 6.99 5.26 -10.86
CA GLY A 37 6.45 4.20 -11.72
C GLY A 37 4.94 4.18 -11.75
N THR A 38 4.35 3.05 -12.15
CA THR A 38 2.91 2.89 -12.28
C THR A 38 2.40 1.80 -11.34
N GLN A 39 1.35 2.09 -10.57
CA GLN A 39 0.63 1.14 -9.71
C GLN A 39 -0.87 1.47 -9.73
N ALA A 40 -1.73 0.46 -9.63
CA ALA A 40 -3.19 0.61 -9.66
C ALA A 40 -3.69 1.47 -10.83
N GLY A 41 -3.05 1.36 -12.00
CA GLY A 41 -3.37 2.12 -13.21
C GLY A 41 -3.03 3.61 -13.16
N ARG A 42 -2.18 4.07 -12.23
CA ARG A 42 -1.78 5.48 -12.08
C ARG A 42 -0.27 5.63 -11.91
N ASN A 43 0.26 6.75 -12.35
CA ASN A 43 1.64 7.12 -12.05
C ASN A 43 1.75 7.52 -10.58
N VAL A 44 2.77 7.01 -9.90
CA VAL A 44 3.06 7.27 -8.49
C VAL A 44 4.50 7.75 -8.36
N ASP A 45 4.68 8.77 -7.53
CA ASP A 45 6.00 9.19 -7.10
C ASP A 45 6.42 8.31 -5.91
N ALA A 46 7.48 7.53 -6.11
CA ALA A 46 8.03 6.65 -5.09
C ALA A 46 9.53 6.87 -4.99
N SER A 47 10.07 6.69 -3.80
CA SER A 47 11.50 6.80 -3.54
C SER A 47 11.92 5.78 -2.49
N GLN A 48 13.22 5.66 -2.24
CA GLN A 48 13.71 4.76 -1.18
C GLN A 48 13.24 5.16 0.22
N SER A 49 13.04 6.45 0.48
CA SER A 49 12.53 6.97 1.75
C SER A 49 11.01 6.99 1.82
N HIS A 50 10.34 7.06 0.68
CA HIS A 50 8.87 7.05 0.57
C HIS A 50 8.44 5.99 -0.45
N PRO A 51 8.53 4.69 -0.10
CA PRO A 51 8.10 3.62 -0.99
C PRO A 51 6.58 3.64 -1.18
N ARG A 52 6.13 3.10 -2.31
CA ARG A 52 4.71 2.93 -2.65
C ARG A 52 4.36 1.46 -2.73
N TYR A 53 3.27 1.08 -2.07
CA TYR A 53 2.79 -0.29 -1.98
C TYR A 53 1.49 -0.41 -2.74
N GLU A 54 1.47 -1.27 -3.76
CA GLU A 54 0.23 -1.69 -4.40
C GLU A 54 -0.38 -2.82 -3.60
N ILE A 55 -1.59 -2.61 -3.11
CA ILE A 55 -2.32 -3.55 -2.27
C ILE A 55 -3.62 -3.90 -2.95
N GLU A 56 -3.84 -5.19 -3.21
CA GLU A 56 -5.13 -5.73 -3.63
C GLU A 56 -5.99 -5.97 -2.39
N ASN A 57 -7.12 -5.25 -2.32
CA ASN A 57 -8.06 -5.36 -1.21
C ASN A 57 -8.80 -6.70 -1.26
N GLN A 58 -8.71 -7.51 -0.21
CA GLN A 58 -9.31 -8.86 -0.21
C GLN A 58 -10.83 -8.87 -0.18
N ASN A 59 -11.47 -7.78 0.27
CA ASN A 59 -12.93 -7.68 0.29
C ASN A 59 -13.52 -7.32 -1.08
N THR A 60 -12.77 -6.56 -1.90
CA THR A 60 -13.30 -5.96 -3.13
C THR A 60 -12.55 -6.38 -4.41
N GLY A 61 -11.38 -7.00 -4.29
CA GLY A 61 -10.49 -7.34 -5.41
C GLY A 61 -9.89 -6.12 -6.12
N LYS A 62 -10.03 -4.91 -5.55
CA LYS A 62 -9.51 -3.67 -6.15
C LYS A 62 -8.11 -3.38 -5.63
N SER A 63 -7.21 -3.02 -6.55
CA SER A 63 -5.86 -2.56 -6.21
C SER A 63 -5.84 -1.06 -5.90
N THR A 64 -5.05 -0.69 -4.90
CA THR A 64 -4.75 0.71 -4.56
C THR A 64 -3.26 0.87 -4.27
N SER A 65 -2.71 2.06 -4.48
CA SER A 65 -1.33 2.40 -4.14
C SER A 65 -1.30 3.30 -2.91
N VAL A 66 -0.62 2.87 -1.85
CA VAL A 66 -0.51 3.59 -0.57
C VAL A 66 0.94 3.81 -0.16
N TYR A 67 1.19 4.73 0.77
CA TYR A 67 2.49 4.89 1.39
C TYR A 67 2.71 3.85 2.50
N GLU A 68 3.97 3.66 2.90
CA GLU A 68 4.31 2.74 4.00
C GLU A 68 3.55 3.05 5.30
N GLU A 69 3.40 4.33 5.61
CA GLU A 69 2.68 4.82 6.80
C GLU A 69 1.20 4.43 6.83
N ASN A 70 0.59 4.13 5.68
CA ASN A 70 -0.79 3.65 5.63
C ASN A 70 -0.94 2.18 6.04
N ILE A 71 0.17 1.44 6.17
CA ILE A 71 0.18 0.03 6.53
C ILE A 71 0.36 -0.09 8.05
N LEU A 72 -0.66 -0.61 8.74
CA LEU A 72 -0.72 -0.69 10.19
C LEU A 72 -0.01 -1.93 10.74
N GLY A 73 0.17 -2.96 9.90
CA GLY A 73 0.92 -4.17 10.25
C GLY A 73 0.64 -5.35 9.33
N THR A 74 1.41 -6.42 9.48
CA THR A 74 1.14 -7.72 8.83
C THR A 74 0.04 -8.47 9.56
N VAL A 75 -0.74 -9.26 8.82
CA VAL A 75 -1.78 -10.16 9.36
C VAL A 75 -1.54 -11.61 8.99
#